data_AF-A0A1S1NR83-F1
#
_entry.id   AF-A0A1S1NR83-F1
#
_cell.length_a   1.000
_cell.length_b   1.000
_cell.length_c   1.000
_cell.angle_alpha   90.00
_cell.angle_beta   90.00
_cell.angle_gamma   90.00
#
_symmetry.space_group_name_H-M   'P 1'
#
loop_
_entity.id
_entity.type
_entity.pdbx_description
1 polymer ?
#
loop_
_entity_poly.entity_id
_entity_poly.type
_entity_poly.pdbx_seq_one_letter_code
_entity_poly.pdbx_strand_id
1 'polypeptide(L)'
;MNGIAFGPWLIPHAWLYLLPLASSLAVITFRTLPDVQRQREYWLAGLMFSWCLGARLGAVAAAPEGWRAMGSLVLDPTQPGFSPIGGLILACIWTFWWLRGPARRRALALVWMAQLAWLGLNAWHPLTSSPPLEQLPRLSLTAFDGRKVVPAANAGNRPTLILLWRSDCHHCLDTLSQLSAQSSTIAAQTVAINEGESLLQALRQAPGPVRADMTMLLDPRQHWLTLTRAPGLPALMLFDHHGRLIDSHAGAMSPARWREWRQHAMTTTNATSY
;
A
#
# COMPACT_ATOMS: atom_id res chain seq x y z
N MET A 1 -9.55 3.27 3.04
CA MET A 1 -9.21 2.03 3.77
C MET A 1 -8.59 1.02 2.81
N ASN A 2 -7.30 0.64 2.94
CA ASN A 2 -6.61 -0.21 1.94
C ASN A 2 -6.38 -1.68 2.36
N GLY A 3 -6.75 -2.08 3.58
CA GLY A 3 -6.87 -3.49 3.97
C GLY A 3 -7.69 -3.68 5.24
N ILE A 4 -8.08 -4.93 5.51
CA ILE A 4 -8.63 -5.36 6.80
C ILE A 4 -7.49 -6.03 7.57
N ALA A 5 -7.18 -5.54 8.77
CA ALA A 5 -6.20 -6.17 9.63
C ALA A 5 -6.83 -7.37 10.35
N PHE A 6 -6.30 -8.56 10.10
CA PHE A 6 -6.60 -9.77 10.86
C PHE A 6 -5.33 -10.16 11.64
N GLY A 7 -5.23 -9.68 12.88
CA GLY A 7 -4.04 -9.89 13.71
C GLY A 7 -2.80 -9.22 13.08
N PRO A 8 -1.65 -9.90 12.96
CA PRO A 8 -0.45 -9.32 12.37
C PRO A 8 -0.50 -9.17 10.84
N TRP A 9 -1.56 -9.67 10.18
CA TRP A 9 -1.68 -9.67 8.73
C TRP A 9 -2.62 -8.58 8.25
N LEU A 10 -2.10 -7.66 7.42
CA LEU A 10 -2.91 -6.68 6.69
C LEU A 10 -3.34 -7.32 5.37
N ILE A 11 -4.61 -7.71 5.23
CA ILE A 11 -5.13 -8.26 3.97
C ILE A 11 -5.59 -7.08 3.10
N PRO A 12 -4.95 -6.79 1.94
CA PRO A 12 -5.38 -5.70 1.10
C PRO A 12 -6.79 -5.94 0.55
N HIS A 13 -7.67 -4.94 0.50
CA HIS A 13 -9.03 -5.09 -0.06
C HIS A 13 -9.01 -5.59 -1.51
N ALA A 14 -7.93 -5.28 -2.24
CA ALA A 14 -7.68 -5.79 -3.59
C ALA A 14 -7.81 -7.32 -3.70
N TRP A 15 -7.43 -8.07 -2.66
CA TRP A 15 -7.48 -9.53 -2.64
C TRP A 15 -8.89 -10.05 -2.39
N LEU A 16 -9.72 -9.30 -1.65
CA LEU A 16 -11.13 -9.62 -1.43
C LEU A 16 -11.94 -9.54 -2.73
N TYR A 17 -11.54 -8.69 -3.68
CA TYR A 17 -12.20 -8.63 -5.00
C TYR A 17 -11.80 -9.75 -5.95
N LEU A 18 -10.65 -10.41 -5.74
CA LEU A 18 -10.18 -11.50 -6.62
C LEU A 18 -11.05 -12.74 -6.51
N LEU A 19 -11.56 -13.05 -5.32
CA LEU A 19 -12.44 -14.22 -5.10
C LEU A 19 -13.77 -14.13 -5.85
N PRO A 20 -14.60 -13.07 -5.71
CA PRO A 20 -15.85 -12.95 -6.46
C PRO A 20 -15.61 -12.81 -7.97
N LEU A 21 -14.51 -12.16 -8.39
CA LEU A 21 -14.14 -12.07 -9.80
C LEU A 21 -13.78 -13.45 -10.38
N ALA A 22 -12.99 -14.25 -9.67
CA ALA A 22 -12.64 -15.61 -10.09
C ALA A 22 -13.87 -16.53 -10.11
N SER A 23 -14.74 -16.43 -9.10
CA SER A 23 -15.99 -17.21 -9.04
C SER A 23 -16.95 -16.83 -10.16
N SER A 24 -17.13 -15.54 -10.46
CA SER A 24 -17.98 -15.09 -11.57
C SER A 24 -17.40 -15.50 -12.92
N LEU A 25 -16.08 -15.39 -13.12
CA LEU A 25 -15.41 -15.85 -14.32
C LEU A 25 -15.61 -17.37 -14.52
N ALA A 26 -15.48 -18.16 -13.47
CA ALA A 26 -15.73 -19.60 -13.51
C ALA A 26 -17.19 -19.89 -13.91
N VAL A 27 -18.18 -19.29 -13.23
CA VAL A 27 -19.61 -19.49 -13.53
C VAL A 27 -19.95 -19.12 -14.98
N ILE A 28 -19.43 -18.01 -15.48
CA ILE A 28 -19.70 -17.56 -16.85
C ILE A 28 -19.01 -18.46 -17.87
N THR A 29 -17.79 -18.94 -17.58
CA THR A 29 -17.07 -19.90 -18.42
C THR A 29 -17.83 -21.22 -18.55
N PHE A 30 -18.34 -21.76 -17.43
CA PHE A 30 -19.15 -22.97 -17.42
C PHE A 30 -20.48 -22.83 -18.19
N ARG A 31 -21.04 -21.61 -18.27
CA ARG A 31 -22.28 -21.34 -19.01
C ARG A 31 -22.10 -21.06 -20.51
N THR A 32 -20.94 -20.57 -20.95
CA THR A 32 -20.77 -20.00 -22.31
C THR A 32 -19.85 -20.79 -23.24
N LEU A 33 -18.94 -21.60 -22.68
CA LEU A 33 -18.03 -22.45 -23.46
C LEU A 33 -18.62 -23.86 -23.67
N PRO A 34 -18.44 -24.45 -24.87
CA PRO A 34 -18.99 -25.76 -25.22
C PRO A 34 -18.35 -26.94 -24.44
N ASP A 35 -19.02 -28.09 -24.53
CA ASP A 35 -19.19 -29.07 -23.46
C ASP A 35 -18.09 -30.13 -23.31
N VAL A 36 -16.87 -29.69 -22.96
CA VAL A 36 -15.84 -30.60 -22.45
C VAL A 36 -15.36 -30.08 -21.11
N GLN A 37 -16.04 -30.51 -20.04
CA GLN A 37 -15.81 -30.06 -18.65
C GLN A 37 -14.33 -30.05 -18.27
N ARG A 38 -13.60 -31.12 -18.61
CA ARG A 38 -12.15 -31.25 -18.36
C ARG A 38 -11.30 -30.19 -19.08
N GLN A 39 -11.65 -29.85 -20.32
CA GLN A 39 -10.92 -28.87 -21.11
C GLN A 39 -11.13 -27.44 -20.58
N ARG A 40 -12.31 -27.16 -20.01
CA ARG A 40 -12.63 -25.89 -19.33
C ARG A 40 -11.83 -25.72 -18.04
N GLU A 41 -11.74 -26.76 -17.22
CA GLU A 41 -10.97 -26.76 -15.97
C GLU A 41 -9.47 -26.54 -16.21
N TYR A 42 -8.86 -27.26 -17.16
CA TYR A 42 -7.45 -27.05 -17.51
C TYR A 42 -7.17 -25.67 -18.08
N TRP A 43 -8.10 -25.13 -18.89
CA TRP A 43 -7.97 -23.76 -19.39
C TRP A 43 -8.03 -22.74 -18.25
N LEU A 44 -8.99 -22.85 -17.33
CA LEU A 44 -9.14 -21.96 -16.19
C LEU A 44 -7.93 -22.02 -15.25
N ALA A 45 -7.45 -23.21 -14.93
CA ALA A 45 -6.27 -23.40 -14.10
C ALA A 45 -5.03 -22.76 -14.74
N GLY A 46 -4.82 -22.98 -16.04
CA GLY A 46 -3.73 -22.36 -16.79
C GLY A 46 -3.89 -20.84 -16.95
N LEU A 47 -5.12 -20.33 -17.05
CA LEU A 47 -5.41 -18.89 -17.08
C LEU A 47 -5.00 -18.23 -15.76
N MET A 48 -5.38 -18.82 -14.62
CA MET A 48 -4.99 -18.31 -13.30
C MET A 48 -3.47 -18.35 -13.12
N PHE A 49 -2.83 -19.47 -13.49
CA PHE A 49 -1.38 -19.60 -13.36
C PHE A 49 -0.62 -18.61 -14.26
N SER A 50 -1.01 -18.50 -15.53
CA SER A 50 -0.40 -17.56 -16.48
C SER A 50 -0.60 -16.10 -16.07
N TRP A 51 -1.77 -15.75 -15.53
CA TRP A 51 -2.02 -14.40 -15.02
C TRP A 51 -1.13 -14.08 -13.81
N CYS A 52 -1.03 -14.98 -12.82
CA CYS A 52 -0.16 -14.77 -11.65
C CYS A 52 1.32 -14.64 -12.06
N LEU A 53 1.77 -15.53 -12.95
CA LEU A 53 3.14 -15.50 -13.46
C LEU A 53 3.42 -14.19 -14.22
N GLY A 54 2.50 -13.77 -15.08
CA GLY A 54 2.66 -12.54 -15.85
C GLY A 54 2.58 -11.28 -15.00
N ALA A 55 1.75 -11.27 -13.98
CA ALA A 55 1.68 -10.16 -13.06
C ALA A 55 2.99 -9.97 -12.30
N ARG A 56 3.67 -11.07 -11.94
CA ARG A 56 4.98 -11.01 -11.30
C ARG A 56 6.09 -10.60 -12.26
N LEU A 57 6.15 -11.21 -13.45
CA LEU A 57 7.14 -10.87 -14.46
C LEU A 57 7.02 -9.42 -14.93
N GLY A 58 5.81 -8.92 -15.11
CA GLY A 58 5.56 -7.52 -15.49
C GLY A 58 6.02 -6.53 -14.42
N ALA A 59 5.86 -6.86 -13.13
CA ALA A 59 6.34 -6.01 -12.05
C ALA A 59 7.88 -6.00 -11.94
N VAL A 60 8.53 -7.13 -12.22
CA VAL A 60 9.99 -7.21 -12.30
C VAL A 60 10.51 -6.39 -13.48
N ALA A 61 9.88 -6.53 -14.65
CA ALA A 61 10.25 -5.81 -15.87
C ALA A 61 10.04 -4.29 -15.78
N ALA A 62 9.08 -3.83 -14.98
CA ALA A 62 8.82 -2.40 -14.77
C ALA A 62 9.88 -1.71 -13.89
N ALA A 63 10.62 -2.46 -13.06
CA ALA A 63 11.64 -1.90 -12.17
C ALA A 63 12.91 -2.76 -12.12
N PRO A 64 13.58 -3.00 -13.27
CA PRO A 64 14.63 -4.02 -13.40
C PRO A 64 15.84 -3.74 -12.49
N GLU A 65 16.15 -2.47 -12.23
CA GLU A 65 17.26 -2.07 -11.35
C GLU A 65 16.99 -2.35 -9.87
N GLY A 66 15.71 -2.27 -9.44
CA GLY A 66 15.32 -2.52 -8.04
C GLY A 66 15.37 -4.00 -7.66
N TRP A 67 15.13 -4.90 -8.62
CA TRP A 67 15.08 -6.34 -8.37
C TRP A 67 16.44 -7.04 -8.48
N ARG A 68 17.43 -6.44 -9.17
CA ARG A 68 18.79 -6.99 -9.28
C ARG A 68 19.49 -7.17 -7.93
N ALA A 69 19.19 -6.31 -6.95
CA ALA A 69 19.77 -6.39 -5.60
C ALA A 69 19.06 -7.40 -4.67
N MET A 70 17.90 -7.96 -5.06
CA MET A 70 17.02 -8.75 -4.19
C MET A 70 16.60 -10.08 -4.85
N GLY A 71 17.52 -10.73 -5.58
CA GLY A 71 17.22 -11.85 -6.48
C GLY A 71 16.44 -13.02 -5.87
N SER A 72 16.62 -13.33 -4.58
CA SER A 72 15.86 -14.39 -3.89
C SER A 72 14.43 -13.97 -3.49
N LEU A 73 14.16 -12.67 -3.30
CA LEU A 73 12.83 -12.15 -2.96
C LEU A 73 11.92 -11.96 -4.18
N VAL A 74 12.43 -12.16 -5.40
CA VAL A 74 11.61 -12.14 -6.63
C VAL A 74 10.47 -13.16 -6.56
N LEU A 75 10.65 -14.28 -5.86
CA LEU A 75 9.63 -15.32 -5.70
C LEU A 75 8.83 -15.24 -4.40
N ASP A 76 9.12 -14.26 -3.53
CA ASP A 76 8.41 -14.14 -2.25
C ASP A 76 6.96 -13.64 -2.47
N PRO A 77 5.94 -14.45 -2.16
CA PRO A 77 4.53 -14.09 -2.35
C PRO A 77 4.06 -12.98 -1.43
N THR A 78 4.84 -12.63 -0.40
CA THR A 78 4.52 -11.58 0.57
C THR A 78 4.86 -10.16 0.06
N GLN A 79 5.69 -10.06 -0.99
CA GLN A 79 6.12 -8.76 -1.53
C GLN A 79 5.02 -8.13 -2.40
N PRO A 80 4.51 -6.93 -2.05
CA PRO A 80 3.54 -6.22 -2.86
C PRO A 80 4.19 -5.71 -4.15
N GLY A 81 3.59 -6.04 -5.30
CA GLY A 81 4.12 -5.64 -6.60
C GLY A 81 3.65 -6.58 -7.71
N PHE A 82 2.37 -6.53 -8.05
CA PHE A 82 1.80 -7.26 -9.17
C PHE A 82 1.41 -6.28 -10.27
N SER A 83 1.88 -6.51 -11.50
CA SER A 83 1.54 -5.70 -12.66
C SER A 83 0.27 -6.25 -13.32
N PRO A 84 -0.87 -5.53 -13.30
CA PRO A 84 -2.11 -6.02 -13.91
C PRO A 84 -1.96 -6.20 -15.43
N ILE A 85 -1.14 -5.35 -16.07
CA ILE A 85 -0.86 -5.41 -17.51
C ILE A 85 -0.08 -6.68 -17.84
N GLY A 86 0.94 -7.01 -17.05
CA GLY A 86 1.72 -8.24 -17.23
C GLY A 86 0.85 -9.50 -17.12
N GLY A 87 -0.06 -9.53 -16.14
CA GLY A 87 -1.00 -10.63 -15.97
C GLY A 87 -1.97 -10.75 -17.16
N LEU A 88 -2.51 -9.63 -17.64
CA LEU A 88 -3.42 -9.61 -18.79
C LEU A 88 -2.77 -10.14 -20.08
N ILE A 89 -1.52 -9.76 -20.35
CA ILE A 89 -0.79 -10.20 -21.54
C ILE A 89 -0.65 -11.72 -21.55
N LEU A 90 -0.16 -12.31 -20.45
CA LEU A 90 0.03 -13.76 -20.37
C LEU A 90 -1.28 -14.54 -20.34
N ALA A 91 -2.32 -14.00 -19.71
CA ALA A 91 -3.68 -14.56 -19.76
C ALA A 91 -4.25 -14.59 -21.19
N CYS A 92 -4.03 -13.52 -21.97
CA CYS A 92 -4.41 -13.45 -23.38
C CYS A 92 -3.63 -14.46 -24.23
N ILE A 93 -2.31 -14.56 -24.03
CA ILE A 93 -1.44 -15.52 -24.75
C ILE A 93 -1.90 -16.95 -24.48
N TRP A 94 -2.13 -17.31 -23.21
CA TRP A 94 -2.61 -18.64 -22.82
C TRP A 94 -3.96 -18.96 -23.47
N THR A 95 -4.91 -18.03 -23.40
CA THR A 95 -6.24 -18.17 -24.01
C THR A 95 -6.16 -18.31 -25.52
N PHE A 96 -5.28 -17.56 -26.17
CA PHE A 96 -5.08 -17.62 -27.61
C PHE A 96 -4.46 -18.95 -28.07
N TRP A 97 -3.57 -19.53 -27.27
CA TRP A 97 -2.87 -20.78 -27.56
C TRP A 97 -3.76 -22.01 -27.33
N TRP A 98 -4.58 -21.99 -26.28
CA TRP A 98 -5.37 -23.15 -25.86
C TRP A 98 -6.74 -23.27 -26.54
N LEU A 99 -7.41 -22.14 -26.81
CA LEU A 99 -8.75 -22.13 -27.41
C LEU A 99 -8.70 -21.72 -28.89
N ARG A 100 -9.56 -22.35 -29.71
CA ARG A 100 -9.70 -22.02 -31.14
C ARG A 100 -11.13 -21.65 -31.50
N GLY A 101 -11.30 -20.99 -32.64
CA GLY A 101 -12.61 -20.66 -33.22
C GLY A 101 -13.45 -19.67 -32.38
N PRO A 102 -14.79 -19.82 -32.33
CA PRO A 102 -15.66 -18.88 -31.61
C PRO A 102 -15.46 -18.92 -30.09
N ALA A 103 -15.02 -20.05 -29.53
CA ALA A 103 -14.69 -20.19 -28.11
C ALA A 103 -13.57 -19.24 -27.69
N ARG A 104 -12.54 -19.05 -28.53
CA ARG A 104 -11.44 -18.10 -28.27
C ARG A 104 -11.93 -16.67 -28.14
N ARG A 105 -12.82 -16.22 -29.04
CA ARG A 105 -13.35 -14.85 -29.01
C ARG A 105 -14.16 -14.59 -27.75
N ARG A 106 -15.01 -15.55 -27.35
CA ARG A 106 -15.78 -15.48 -26.10
C ARG A 106 -14.87 -15.43 -24.88
N ALA A 107 -13.87 -16.32 -24.81
CA ALA A 107 -12.93 -16.36 -23.69
C ALA A 107 -12.10 -15.07 -23.56
N LEU A 108 -11.59 -14.53 -24.67
CA LEU A 108 -10.89 -13.24 -24.65
C LEU A 108 -11.80 -12.10 -24.20
N ALA A 109 -13.06 -12.07 -24.66
CA ALA A 109 -14.02 -11.07 -24.20
C ALA A 109 -14.27 -11.17 -22.69
N LEU A 110 -14.36 -12.39 -22.14
CA LEU A 110 -14.49 -12.61 -20.69
C LEU A 110 -13.27 -12.13 -19.91
N VAL A 111 -12.06 -12.41 -20.39
CA VAL A 111 -10.81 -11.93 -19.78
C VAL A 111 -10.78 -10.40 -19.74
N TRP A 112 -11.12 -9.75 -20.86
CA TRP A 112 -11.20 -8.28 -20.92
C TRP A 112 -12.29 -7.71 -20.02
N MET A 113 -13.48 -8.30 -20.00
CA MET A 113 -14.57 -7.86 -19.10
C MET A 113 -14.18 -8.01 -17.63
N ALA A 114 -13.53 -9.11 -17.26
CA ALA A 114 -13.05 -9.31 -15.89
C ALA A 114 -11.97 -8.29 -15.53
N GLN A 115 -11.05 -7.99 -16.44
CA GLN A 115 -10.04 -6.96 -16.25
C GLN A 115 -10.66 -5.57 -16.10
N LEU A 116 -11.64 -5.22 -16.93
CA LEU A 116 -12.35 -3.94 -16.86
C LEU A 116 -13.21 -3.84 -15.60
N ALA A 117 -13.88 -4.93 -15.20
CA ALA A 117 -14.64 -4.97 -13.95
C ALA A 117 -13.70 -4.80 -12.74
N TRP A 118 -12.54 -5.46 -12.75
CA TRP A 118 -11.52 -5.27 -11.72
C TRP A 118 -10.98 -3.84 -11.70
N LEU A 119 -10.70 -3.24 -12.87
CA LEU A 119 -10.27 -1.84 -12.96
C LEU A 119 -11.36 -0.89 -12.47
N GLY A 120 -12.63 -1.13 -12.82
CA GLY A 120 -13.77 -0.35 -12.35
C GLY A 120 -13.98 -0.48 -10.83
N LEU A 121 -13.84 -1.68 -10.28
CA LEU A 121 -13.89 -1.92 -8.83
C LEU A 121 -12.73 -1.25 -8.09
N ASN A 122 -11.52 -1.29 -8.67
CA ASN A 122 -10.38 -0.56 -8.11
C ASN A 122 -10.56 0.94 -8.25
N ALA A 123 -11.05 1.47 -9.37
CA ALA A 123 -11.28 2.91 -9.53
C ALA A 123 -12.39 3.43 -8.62
N TRP A 124 -13.46 2.64 -8.44
CA TRP A 124 -14.60 3.03 -7.61
C TRP A 124 -14.33 2.85 -6.10
N HIS A 125 -13.43 1.93 -5.73
CA HIS A 125 -13.00 1.74 -4.36
C HIS A 125 -14.16 1.60 -3.33
N PRO A 126 -15.24 0.85 -3.61
CA PRO A 126 -16.51 0.93 -2.87
C PRO A 126 -16.42 0.43 -1.42
N LEU A 127 -15.47 -0.45 -1.11
CA LEU A 127 -15.22 -0.92 0.26
C LEU A 127 -14.22 -0.05 1.02
N THR A 128 -13.61 0.93 0.35
CA THR A 128 -12.69 1.82 1.03
C THR A 128 -13.49 3.03 1.52
N SER A 129 -13.59 3.21 2.84
CA SER A 129 -13.95 4.54 3.35
C SER A 129 -12.84 5.51 2.99
N SER A 130 -13.21 6.71 2.53
CA SER A 130 -12.30 7.85 2.32
C SER A 130 -11.29 7.94 3.46
N PRO A 131 -10.04 8.36 3.21
CA PRO A 131 -9.14 8.70 4.31
C PRO A 131 -9.91 9.71 5.19
N PRO A 132 -10.24 9.37 6.45
CA PRO A 132 -11.11 10.22 7.27
C PRO A 132 -10.45 11.56 7.65
N LEU A 133 -9.16 11.70 7.32
CA LEU A 133 -8.34 12.83 7.69
C LEU A 133 -7.85 13.54 6.42
N GLU A 134 -8.72 14.37 5.83
CA GLU A 134 -8.35 15.22 4.70
C GLU A 134 -7.43 16.38 5.13
N GLN A 135 -7.51 16.76 6.40
CA GLN A 135 -6.72 17.85 6.98
C GLN A 135 -6.08 17.43 8.31
N LEU A 136 -4.87 17.94 8.53
CA LEU A 136 -4.05 17.72 9.69
C LEU A 136 -4.78 18.25 10.94
N PRO A 137 -5.11 17.39 11.92
CA PRO A 137 -5.93 17.78 13.04
C PRO A 137 -5.14 18.71 13.96
N ARG A 138 -5.82 19.73 14.50
CA ARG A 138 -5.27 20.62 15.53
C ARG A 138 -5.32 19.95 16.90
N LEU A 139 -4.70 18.78 17.03
CA LEU A 139 -4.61 18.03 18.27
C LEU A 139 -3.25 18.26 18.92
N SER A 140 -3.26 18.71 20.18
CA SER A 140 -2.05 18.87 20.97
C SER A 140 -1.61 17.54 21.57
N LEU A 141 -0.39 17.14 21.27
CA LEU A 141 0.26 15.97 21.84
C LEU A 141 1.41 16.38 22.77
N THR A 142 1.82 15.46 23.62
CA THR A 142 2.99 15.66 24.49
C THR A 142 4.21 15.06 23.79
N ALA A 143 5.26 15.86 23.59
CA ALA A 143 6.55 15.39 23.10
C ALA A 143 7.31 14.64 24.20
N PHE A 144 8.33 13.86 23.80
CA PHE A 144 9.13 13.07 24.75
C PHE A 144 9.90 13.94 25.76
N ASP A 145 10.15 15.20 25.42
CA ASP A 145 10.76 16.20 26.30
C ASP A 145 9.74 16.93 27.21
N GLY A 146 8.47 16.54 27.17
CA GLY A 146 7.38 17.10 27.96
C GLY A 146 6.71 18.33 27.34
N ARG A 147 7.20 18.88 26.23
CA ARG A 147 6.56 20.02 25.56
C ARG A 147 5.24 19.62 24.92
N LYS A 148 4.27 20.55 24.90
CA LYS A 148 3.04 20.39 24.11
C LYS A 148 3.30 20.83 22.68
N VAL A 149 3.04 19.95 21.73
CA VAL A 149 3.25 20.18 20.30
C VAL A 149 1.93 19.94 19.56
N VAL A 150 1.58 20.86 18.66
CA VAL A 150 0.45 20.70 17.72
C VAL A 150 1.06 20.50 16.34
N PRO A 151 1.00 19.28 15.76
CA PRO A 151 1.61 19.02 14.44
C PRO A 151 1.10 19.98 13.36
N ALA A 152 -0.19 20.31 13.38
CA ALA A 152 -0.80 21.25 12.45
C ALA A 152 -0.26 22.69 12.53
N ALA A 153 0.32 23.11 13.66
CA ALA A 153 0.87 24.46 13.80
C ALA A 153 2.19 24.64 13.02
N ASN A 154 2.91 23.56 12.75
CA ASN A 154 4.20 23.60 12.06
C ASN A 154 4.10 23.35 10.54
N ALA A 155 2.91 23.01 10.04
CA ALA A 155 2.71 22.67 8.63
C ALA A 155 3.08 23.83 7.67
N GLY A 156 2.94 25.09 8.09
CA GLY A 156 3.06 26.25 7.20
C GLY A 156 4.40 26.48 6.48
N ASN A 157 5.47 25.75 6.84
CA ASN A 157 6.80 25.95 6.23
C ASN A 157 7.29 24.77 5.38
N ARG A 158 6.84 23.54 5.65
CA ARG A 158 7.30 22.31 4.97
C ARG A 158 6.20 21.23 5.02
N PRO A 159 6.15 20.31 4.04
CA PRO A 159 5.28 19.14 4.16
C PRO A 159 5.61 18.36 5.45
N THR A 160 4.61 17.71 6.03
CA THR A 160 4.74 16.98 7.30
C THR A 160 4.52 15.49 7.06
N LEU A 161 5.50 14.67 7.43
CA LEU A 161 5.45 13.22 7.37
C LEU A 161 5.21 12.66 8.77
N ILE A 162 4.02 12.10 8.99
CA ILE A 162 3.61 11.51 10.27
C ILE A 162 3.74 10.00 10.19
N LEU A 163 4.41 9.41 11.19
CA LEU A 163 4.47 7.97 11.44
C LEU A 163 3.77 7.64 12.76
N LEU A 164 2.69 6.88 12.71
CA LEU A 164 2.11 6.26 13.89
C LEU A 164 2.84 4.94 14.15
N TRP A 165 3.27 4.72 15.39
CA TRP A 165 4.07 3.55 15.78
C TRP A 165 3.77 3.08 17.20
N ARG A 166 4.21 1.85 17.49
CA ARG A 166 4.20 1.24 18.82
C ARG A 166 5.47 0.44 19.06
N SER A 167 5.83 0.29 20.33
CA SER A 167 7.06 -0.35 20.78
C SER A 167 7.04 -1.87 20.63
N ASP A 168 5.85 -2.48 20.61
CA ASP A 168 5.61 -3.90 20.39
C ASP A 168 5.46 -4.32 18.92
N CYS A 169 5.73 -3.39 18.00
CA CYS A 169 5.60 -3.59 16.56
C CYS A 169 6.98 -3.58 15.88
N HIS A 170 7.49 -4.76 15.50
CA HIS A 170 8.80 -4.89 14.85
C HIS A 170 8.93 -4.03 13.58
N HIS A 171 7.95 -4.13 12.68
CA HIS A 171 7.93 -3.32 11.46
C HIS A 171 7.86 -1.81 11.70
N CYS A 172 7.33 -1.39 12.85
CA CYS A 172 7.30 0.01 13.24
C CYS A 172 8.69 0.51 13.62
N LEU A 173 9.46 -0.30 14.35
CA LEU A 173 10.85 0.01 14.71
C LEU A 173 11.74 0.05 13.46
N ASP A 174 11.56 -0.87 12.51
CA ASP A 174 12.26 -0.85 11.23
C ASP A 174 11.96 0.44 10.46
N THR A 175 10.69 0.82 10.38
CA THR A 175 10.24 2.04 9.69
C THR A 175 10.79 3.30 10.35
N LEU A 176 10.84 3.35 11.68
CA LEU A 176 11.47 4.43 12.44
C LEU A 176 12.95 4.60 12.07
N SER A 177 13.71 3.50 12.03
CA SER A 177 15.13 3.53 11.67
C SER A 177 15.39 3.93 10.22
N GLN A 178 14.54 3.49 9.30
CA GLN A 178 14.61 3.89 7.90
C GLN A 178 14.31 5.38 7.72
N LEU A 179 13.32 5.88 8.46
CA LEU A 179 12.94 7.28 8.38
C LEU A 179 14.01 8.18 9.01
N SER A 180 14.69 7.75 10.10
CA SER A 180 15.80 8.52 10.67
C SER A 180 16.98 8.61 9.71
N ALA A 181 17.33 7.51 9.06
CA ALA A 181 18.39 7.48 8.05
C ALA A 181 18.09 8.37 6.83
N GLN A 182 16.81 8.63 6.55
CA GLN A 182 16.35 9.42 5.41
C GLN A 182 15.90 10.83 5.76
N SER A 183 15.93 11.22 7.04
CA SER A 183 15.40 12.49 7.56
C SER A 183 15.99 13.72 6.85
N SER A 184 17.27 13.67 6.48
CA SER A 184 17.97 14.73 5.73
C SER A 184 17.63 14.76 4.24
N THR A 185 17.18 13.64 3.68
CA THR A 185 16.89 13.49 2.24
C THR A 185 15.41 13.73 1.94
N ILE A 186 14.53 13.43 2.89
CA ILE A 186 13.11 13.71 2.79
C ILE A 186 12.91 15.19 3.14
N ALA A 187 12.52 16.01 2.16
CA ALA A 187 12.26 17.44 2.34
C ALA A 187 10.95 17.72 3.11
N ALA A 188 10.70 16.99 4.21
CA ALA A 188 9.51 17.09 5.04
C ALA A 188 9.88 17.05 6.53
N GLN A 189 9.05 17.68 7.36
CA GLN A 189 9.15 17.53 8.81
C GLN A 189 8.68 16.12 9.21
N THR A 190 9.53 15.36 9.87
CA THR A 190 9.21 14.01 10.35
C THR A 190 8.69 14.06 11.79
N VAL A 191 7.50 13.50 11.98
CA VAL A 191 6.83 13.41 13.29
C VAL A 191 6.48 11.95 13.54
N ALA A 192 6.96 11.39 14.64
CA ALA A 192 6.65 10.02 15.04
C ALA A 192 5.75 10.05 16.29
N ILE A 193 4.53 9.55 16.16
CA ILE A 193 3.52 9.52 17.21
C ILE A 193 3.42 8.10 17.75
N ASN A 194 3.75 7.93 19.03
CA ASN A 194 3.63 6.66 19.73
C ASN A 194 2.21 6.48 20.27
N GLU A 195 1.55 5.38 19.91
CA GLU A 195 0.11 5.17 20.14
C GLU A 195 -0.16 4.22 21.31
N GLY A 196 -0.85 4.72 22.35
CA GLY A 196 -1.40 3.90 23.44
C GLY A 196 -0.38 3.36 24.44
N GLU A 197 0.86 3.89 24.47
CA GLU A 197 1.89 3.46 25.40
C GLU A 197 2.36 4.60 26.32
N SER A 198 3.04 4.22 27.40
CA SER A 198 3.66 5.18 28.33
C SER A 198 4.98 5.73 27.77
N LEU A 199 5.37 6.93 28.20
CA LEU A 199 6.66 7.53 27.85
C LEU A 199 7.85 6.58 28.12
N LEU A 200 7.87 5.92 29.28
CA LEU A 200 8.94 5.00 29.66
C LEU A 200 9.01 3.78 28.74
N GLN A 201 7.87 3.26 28.30
CA GLN A 201 7.82 2.15 27.36
C GLN A 201 8.34 2.57 25.99
N ALA A 202 7.87 3.70 25.47
CA ALA A 202 8.30 4.23 24.18
C ALA A 202 9.80 4.59 24.16
N LEU A 203 10.32 5.22 25.23
CA LEU A 203 11.73 5.60 25.36
C LEU A 203 12.69 4.42 25.39
N ARG A 204 12.27 3.27 25.92
CA ARG A 204 13.11 2.06 25.99
C ARG A 204 13.34 1.44 24.62
N GLN A 205 12.37 1.55 23.72
CA GLN A 205 12.42 0.91 22.41
C GLN A 205 12.84 1.86 21.28
N ALA A 206 12.61 3.17 21.42
CA ALA A 206 13.06 4.15 20.43
C ALA A 206 14.58 4.39 20.51
N PRO A 207 15.34 4.13 19.43
CA PRO A 207 16.79 4.36 19.42
C PRO A 207 17.15 5.83 19.64
N GLY A 208 18.27 6.09 20.33
CA GLY A 208 18.78 7.45 20.58
C GLY A 208 18.85 8.35 19.34
N PRO A 209 19.50 7.91 18.24
CA PRO A 209 19.61 8.69 17.00
C PRO A 209 18.26 9.03 16.36
N VAL A 210 17.31 8.09 16.38
CA VAL A 210 15.96 8.29 15.83
C VAL A 210 15.24 9.44 16.52
N ARG A 211 15.46 9.61 17.83
CA ARG A 211 14.82 10.68 18.63
C ARG A 211 15.41 12.07 18.35
N ALA A 212 16.64 12.16 17.83
CA ALA A 212 17.29 13.44 17.56
C ALA A 212 16.85 14.06 16.23
N ASP A 213 16.55 13.21 15.25
CA ASP A 213 16.22 13.64 13.88
C ASP A 213 14.72 13.90 13.68
N MET A 214 13.89 13.63 14.70
CA MET A 214 12.43 13.61 14.57
C MET A 214 11.72 14.19 15.78
N THR A 215 10.53 14.73 15.53
CA THR A 215 9.64 15.11 16.64
C THR A 215 8.92 13.85 17.16
N MET A 216 9.34 13.36 18.33
CA MET A 216 8.72 12.20 18.99
C MET A 216 7.57 12.66 19.89
N LEU A 217 6.35 12.21 19.59
CA LEU A 217 5.12 12.55 20.30
C LEU A 217 4.46 11.32 20.92
N LEU A 218 3.67 11.54 21.97
CA LEU A 218 2.88 10.51 22.65
C LEU A 218 1.40 10.77 22.46
N ASP A 219 0.68 9.73 22.06
CA ASP A 219 -0.78 9.65 22.11
C ASP A 219 -1.24 8.46 22.94
N PRO A 220 -1.29 8.60 24.28
CA PRO A 220 -1.68 7.50 25.17
C PRO A 220 -3.15 7.10 25.04
N ARG A 221 -3.99 7.93 24.41
CA ARG A 221 -5.43 7.66 24.25
C ARG A 221 -5.80 7.16 22.84
N GLN A 222 -4.81 7.01 21.96
CA GLN A 222 -5.02 6.54 20.59
C GLN A 222 -6.02 7.40 19.80
N HIS A 223 -6.07 8.70 20.09
CA HIS A 223 -6.92 9.64 19.39
C HIS A 223 -6.52 9.75 17.91
N TRP A 224 -5.23 9.79 17.60
CA TRP A 224 -4.69 9.83 16.25
C TRP A 224 -4.98 8.55 15.49
N LEU A 225 -4.77 7.38 16.09
CA LEU A 225 -5.16 6.10 15.47
C LEU A 225 -6.66 6.08 15.12
N THR A 226 -7.51 6.59 16.01
CA THR A 226 -8.97 6.65 15.81
C THR A 226 -9.36 7.68 14.74
N LEU A 227 -8.80 8.89 14.80
CA LEU A 227 -9.09 9.99 13.86
C LEU A 227 -8.65 9.65 12.44
N THR A 228 -7.49 9.01 12.30
CA THR A 228 -6.94 8.58 11.00
C THR A 228 -7.61 7.31 10.48
N ARG A 229 -8.36 6.60 11.35
CA ARG A 229 -8.89 5.25 11.12
C ARG A 229 -7.87 4.35 10.44
N ALA A 230 -6.61 4.44 10.87
CA ALA A 230 -5.55 3.64 10.30
C ALA A 230 -5.85 2.15 10.57
N PRO A 231 -5.81 1.27 9.56
CA PRO A 231 -6.21 -0.13 9.72
C PRO A 231 -5.23 -0.94 10.58
N GLY A 232 -4.01 -0.41 10.78
CA GLY A 232 -2.96 -1.06 11.55
C GLY A 232 -1.71 -0.19 11.56
N LEU A 233 -0.70 -0.64 12.29
CA LEU A 233 0.61 -0.01 12.39
C LEU A 233 1.67 -0.84 11.64
N PRO A 234 2.74 -0.21 11.12
CA PRO A 234 2.97 1.23 11.07
C PRO A 234 2.00 1.92 10.12
N ALA A 235 1.59 3.15 10.44
CA ALA A 235 0.78 3.99 9.56
C ALA A 235 1.53 5.28 9.27
N LEU A 236 1.78 5.56 7.99
CA LEU A 236 2.44 6.77 7.54
C LEU A 236 1.45 7.65 6.79
N MET A 237 1.58 8.96 6.97
CA MET A 237 0.77 9.97 6.29
C MET A 237 1.66 11.15 5.90
N LEU A 238 1.57 11.57 4.65
CA LEU A 238 2.25 12.75 4.13
C LEU A 238 1.23 13.86 3.95
N PHE A 239 1.46 14.98 4.60
CA PHE A 239 0.66 16.20 4.50
C PHE A 239 1.44 17.30 3.78
N ASP A 240 0.73 18.12 3.00
CA ASP A 240 1.29 19.33 2.42
C ASP A 240 1.51 20.41 3.48
N HIS A 241 2.03 21.57 3.04
CA HIS A 241 2.28 22.71 3.93
C HIS A 241 0.99 23.42 4.41
N HIS A 242 -0.14 23.19 3.75
CA HIS A 242 -1.46 23.62 4.21
C HIS A 242 -2.09 22.61 5.20
N GLY A 243 -1.39 21.51 5.49
CA GLY A 243 -1.89 20.42 6.31
C GLY A 243 -2.92 19.54 5.59
N ARG A 244 -3.01 19.54 4.26
CA ARG A 244 -3.87 18.63 3.50
C ARG A 244 -3.17 17.30 3.29
N LEU A 245 -3.90 16.20 3.40
CA LEU A 245 -3.35 14.86 3.17
C LEU A 245 -3.03 14.68 1.68
N ILE A 246 -1.76 14.40 1.37
CA ILE A 246 -1.29 14.06 0.02
C ILE A 246 -1.41 12.56 -0.20
N ASP A 247 -0.85 11.77 0.72
CA ASP A 247 -0.84 10.31 0.63
C ASP A 247 -0.83 9.68 2.04
N SER A 248 -1.35 8.45 2.13
CA SER A 248 -1.33 7.65 3.34
C SER A 248 -1.03 6.18 3.03
N HIS A 249 -0.25 5.55 3.91
CA HIS A 249 0.13 4.16 3.79
C HIS A 249 0.03 3.47 5.14
N ALA A 250 -0.55 2.27 5.16
CA ALA A 250 -0.54 1.40 6.33
C ALA A 250 0.18 0.11 5.99
N GLY A 251 1.08 -0.32 6.88
CA GLY A 251 1.96 -1.47 6.71
C GLY A 251 3.42 -1.09 6.41
N ALA A 252 4.26 -2.12 6.27
CA ALA A 252 5.68 -1.94 6.00
C ALA A 252 5.92 -1.30 4.62
N MET A 253 6.76 -0.27 4.57
CA MET A 253 7.12 0.37 3.31
C MET A 253 8.19 -0.40 2.54
N SER A 254 7.94 -0.61 1.25
CA SER A 254 8.96 -1.10 0.32
C SER A 254 9.89 0.03 -0.13
N PRO A 255 11.13 -0.29 -0.57
CA PRO A 255 12.05 0.72 -1.11
C PRO A 255 11.49 1.50 -2.31
N ALA A 256 10.61 0.89 -3.10
CA ALA A 256 9.92 1.56 -4.21
C ALA A 256 8.97 2.64 -3.70
N ARG A 257 8.18 2.34 -2.65
CA ARG A 257 7.21 3.28 -2.08
C ARG A 257 7.90 4.48 -1.41
N TRP A 258 9.03 4.26 -0.75
CA TRP A 258 9.87 5.34 -0.23
C TRP A 258 10.37 6.31 -1.32
N ARG A 259 10.67 5.80 -2.52
CA ARG A 259 11.09 6.66 -3.65
C ARG A 259 9.93 7.52 -4.16
N GLU A 260 8.75 6.93 -4.33
CA GLU A 260 7.54 7.63 -4.74
C GLU A 260 7.18 8.75 -3.75
N TRP A 261 7.22 8.46 -2.45
CA TRP A 261 6.93 9.45 -1.40
C TRP A 261 7.92 10.61 -1.37
N ARG A 262 9.22 10.33 -1.60
CA ARG A 262 10.23 11.38 -1.73
C ARG A 262 9.92 12.30 -2.91
N GLN A 263 9.51 11.75 -4.05
CA GLN A 263 9.13 12.56 -5.20
C GLN A 263 7.92 13.43 -4.90
N HIS A 264 6.88 12.89 -4.26
CA HIS A 264 5.69 13.66 -3.86
C HIS A 264 6.01 14.80 -2.87
N ALA A 265 6.90 14.56 -1.90
CA ALA A 265 7.32 15.60 -0.97
C ALA A 265 8.12 16.71 -1.68
N MET A 266 8.98 16.37 -2.64
CA MET A 266 9.77 17.33 -3.42
C MET A 266 8.90 18.15 -4.38
N THR A 267 7.97 17.53 -5.11
CA THR A 267 7.08 18.24 -6.05
C THR A 267 6.19 19.24 -5.33
N THR A 268 5.68 18.88 -4.16
CA THR A 268 4.87 19.78 -3.33
C THR A 268 5.67 20.97 -2.81
N THR A 269 6.97 20.76 -2.54
CA THR A 269 7.88 21.83 -2.11
C THR A 269 8.29 22.76 -3.27
N ASN A 270 8.43 22.22 -4.49
CA ASN A 270 8.84 23.00 -5.67
C ASN A 270 7.68 23.76 -6.33
N ALA A 271 6.45 23.29 -6.23
CA ALA A 271 5.26 23.95 -6.78
C ALA A 271 4.97 25.32 -6.12
N THR A 272 5.65 25.64 -5.02
CA THR A 272 5.52 26.89 -4.25
C THR A 272 6.66 27.88 -4.46
N SER A 273 7.64 27.57 -5.32
CA SER A 273 8.77 28.47 -5.62
C SER A 273 8.50 29.45 -6.79
N TYR A 274 7.24 29.58 -7.21
CA TYR A 274 6.79 30.50 -8.26
C TYR A 274 5.72 31.46 -7.74
#